data_AF-A0A963Z233-F1
#
_entry.id   AF-A0A963Z233-F1
#
_cell.length_a   1.000
_cell.length_b   1.000
_cell.length_c   1.000
_cell.angle_alpha   90.00
_cell.angle_beta   90.00
_cell.angle_gamma   90.00
#
_symmetry.space_group_name_H-M   'P 1'
#
loop_
_entity.id
_entity.type
_entity.pdbx_description
1 polymer ?
#
loop_
_entity_poly.entity_id
_entity_poly.type
_entity_poly.pdbx_seq_one_letter_code
_entity_poly.pdbx_strand_id
1 'polypeptide(L)'
;MRKPVTTGRRVLAELRASLPALSPALARIAETVLEAPERILSQTVIELAEAAGSSDASVIRFCRDQGYESFQGFKLALATELATTEPRTVPSGKWGRLGGMVEQAVTALRETEALLDPDLITTVADRLANARRVLVLGVGASAVTMRYMQYKLTRLGQAAVAHEDAHMGAMAAAGLAAGDVAIIVSSSGSTLDAVRAAQLARDAGAYVVAITNRSRSPLTAQADAVLLAAAAETPLTGGAFASKVSQFLVVDLLFETMARADPATRDAIANTARSVADRGY
;
A
#
# COMPACT_ATOMS: atom_id res chain seq x y z
N MET A 1 -10.67 10.88 -28.89
CA MET A 1 -10.67 12.18 -28.20
C MET A 1 -10.69 11.94 -26.70
N ARG A 2 -9.66 12.36 -25.98
CA ARG A 2 -9.61 12.32 -24.51
C ARG A 2 -10.68 13.25 -23.94
N LYS A 3 -11.61 12.72 -23.12
CA LYS A 3 -12.46 13.59 -22.31
C LYS A 3 -11.60 14.14 -21.16
N PRO A 4 -11.61 15.44 -20.88
CA PRO A 4 -10.86 16.00 -19.76
C PRO A 4 -11.37 15.39 -18.44
N VAL A 5 -10.53 15.38 -17.40
CA VAL A 5 -10.97 15.20 -16.02
C VAL A 5 -11.81 16.43 -15.66
N THR A 6 -13.09 16.40 -16.03
CA THR A 6 -14.04 17.47 -15.76
C THR A 6 -14.40 17.46 -14.28
N THR A 7 -13.98 18.50 -13.58
CA THR A 7 -14.60 18.99 -12.37
C THR A 7 -16.12 19.11 -12.62
N GLY A 8 -16.92 18.18 -12.10
CA GLY A 8 -18.40 18.24 -12.22
C GLY A 8 -19.16 16.97 -12.63
N ARG A 9 -18.55 15.79 -12.75
CA ARG A 9 -19.36 14.54 -12.87
C ARG A 9 -20.10 14.25 -11.56
N ARG A 10 -21.39 13.91 -11.67
CA ARG A 10 -22.19 13.40 -10.54
C ARG A 10 -22.28 11.89 -10.67
N VAL A 11 -21.23 11.19 -10.22
CA VAL A 11 -21.09 9.73 -10.26
C VAL A 11 -22.36 9.06 -9.76
N LEU A 12 -22.87 9.46 -8.59
CA LEU A 12 -24.04 8.79 -7.99
C LEU A 12 -25.33 9.03 -8.80
N ALA A 13 -25.49 10.22 -9.38
CA ALA A 13 -26.65 10.52 -10.23
C ALA A 13 -26.58 9.79 -11.58
N GLU A 14 -25.40 9.75 -12.20
CA GLU A 14 -25.13 9.02 -13.45
C GLU A 14 -25.34 7.51 -13.27
N LEU A 15 -24.92 6.94 -12.14
CA LEU A 15 -25.18 5.55 -11.80
C LEU A 15 -26.67 5.25 -11.66
N ARG A 16 -27.44 6.08 -10.93
CA ARG A 16 -28.89 5.90 -10.81
C ARG A 16 -29.60 5.98 -12.16
N ALA A 17 -29.18 6.89 -13.02
CA ALA A 17 -29.77 7.08 -14.35
C ALA A 17 -29.45 5.92 -15.31
N SER A 18 -28.25 5.34 -15.23
CA SER A 18 -27.84 4.24 -16.10
C SER A 18 -28.27 2.86 -15.60
N LEU A 19 -28.61 2.71 -14.31
CA LEU A 19 -28.95 1.44 -13.67
C LEU A 19 -29.93 0.56 -14.47
N PRO A 20 -31.05 1.08 -15.03
CA PRO A 20 -32.02 0.25 -15.77
C PRO A 20 -31.47 -0.36 -17.07
N ALA A 21 -30.41 0.23 -17.63
CA ALA A 21 -29.80 -0.22 -18.88
C ALA A 21 -28.59 -1.15 -18.67
N LEU A 22 -28.20 -1.40 -17.41
CA LEU A 22 -27.05 -2.24 -17.10
C LEU A 22 -27.41 -3.73 -17.18
N SER A 23 -26.46 -4.53 -17.68
CA SER A 23 -26.56 -5.99 -17.55
C SER A 23 -26.60 -6.40 -16.07
N PRO A 24 -27.17 -7.57 -15.70
CA PRO A 24 -27.34 -7.95 -14.30
C PRO A 24 -26.05 -7.91 -13.46
N ALA A 25 -24.89 -8.27 -14.04
CA ALA A 25 -23.62 -8.23 -13.33
C ALA A 25 -23.11 -6.79 -13.08
N LEU A 26 -23.35 -5.87 -14.02
CA LEU A 26 -22.97 -4.46 -13.88
C LEU A 26 -23.96 -3.71 -12.98
N ALA A 27 -25.24 -4.10 -12.99
CA ALA A 27 -26.27 -3.56 -12.12
C ALA A 27 -25.93 -3.82 -10.64
N ARG A 28 -25.54 -5.06 -10.29
CA ARG A 28 -25.09 -5.39 -8.92
C ARG A 28 -23.92 -4.52 -8.47
N ILE A 29 -22.93 -4.28 -9.34
CA ILE A 29 -21.79 -3.40 -9.01
C ILE A 29 -22.28 -1.98 -8.74
N ALA A 30 -23.15 -1.43 -9.59
CA ALA A 30 -23.72 -0.10 -9.41
C ALA A 30 -24.53 0.00 -8.11
N GLU A 31 -25.36 -1.01 -7.80
CA GLU A 31 -26.13 -1.11 -6.56
C GLU A 31 -25.23 -1.11 -5.33
N THR A 32 -24.16 -1.94 -5.33
CA THR A 32 -23.19 -1.98 -4.23
C THR A 32 -22.51 -0.63 -4.00
N VAL A 33 -22.21 0.11 -5.08
CA VAL A 33 -21.68 1.48 -4.95
C VAL A 33 -22.72 2.44 -4.39
N LEU A 34 -23.95 2.39 -4.88
CA LEU A 34 -25.04 3.28 -4.47
C LEU A 34 -25.48 3.06 -3.02
N GLU A 35 -25.35 1.83 -2.51
CA GLU A 35 -25.70 1.45 -1.15
C GLU A 35 -24.74 2.05 -0.10
N ALA A 36 -23.43 2.03 -0.38
CA ALA A 36 -22.41 2.46 0.58
C ALA A 36 -21.21 3.15 -0.12
N PRO A 37 -21.39 4.34 -0.70
CA PRO A 37 -20.39 4.97 -1.58
C PRO A 37 -19.09 5.33 -0.84
N GLU A 38 -19.15 5.73 0.44
CA GLU A 38 -17.97 6.03 1.25
C GLU A 38 -17.10 4.78 1.47
N ARG A 39 -17.73 3.61 1.65
CA ARG A 39 -17.03 2.33 1.83
C ARG A 39 -16.24 1.95 0.58
N ILE A 40 -16.71 2.30 -0.61
CA ILE A 40 -16.02 2.01 -1.87
C ILE A 40 -14.67 2.74 -1.96
N LEU A 41 -14.57 3.94 -1.36
CA LEU A 41 -13.34 4.72 -1.36
C LEU A 41 -12.17 4.00 -0.67
N SER A 42 -12.49 3.12 0.27
CA SER A 42 -11.52 2.28 0.96
C SER A 42 -11.53 0.83 0.46
N GLN A 43 -12.09 0.50 -0.71
CA GLN A 43 -12.01 -0.88 -1.25
C GLN A 43 -11.00 -1.01 -2.40
N THR A 44 -10.41 -2.19 -2.55
CA THR A 44 -9.71 -2.63 -3.77
C THR A 44 -10.71 -3.12 -4.81
N VAL A 45 -10.23 -3.33 -6.04
CA VAL A 45 -11.08 -3.87 -7.13
C VAL A 45 -11.60 -5.27 -6.79
N ILE A 46 -10.79 -6.08 -6.11
CA ILE A 46 -11.13 -7.43 -5.66
C ILE A 46 -12.23 -7.36 -4.59
N GLU A 47 -12.06 -6.49 -3.60
CA GLU A 47 -13.05 -6.33 -2.51
C GLU A 47 -14.41 -5.85 -3.03
N LEU A 48 -14.43 -4.94 -4.02
CA LEU A 48 -15.69 -4.52 -4.66
C LEU A 48 -16.31 -5.65 -5.50
N ALA A 49 -15.50 -6.40 -6.25
CA ALA A 49 -15.98 -7.52 -7.05
C ALA A 49 -16.72 -8.53 -6.18
N GLU A 50 -16.15 -8.86 -5.02
CA GLU A 50 -16.75 -9.78 -4.05
C GLU A 50 -18.01 -9.23 -3.43
N ALA A 51 -17.99 -7.98 -2.97
CA ALA A 51 -19.16 -7.32 -2.39
C ALA A 51 -20.34 -7.28 -3.38
N ALA A 52 -20.06 -7.16 -4.68
CA ALA A 52 -21.06 -7.15 -5.74
C ALA A 52 -21.43 -8.54 -6.29
N GLY A 53 -20.82 -9.63 -5.79
CA GLY A 53 -20.99 -10.97 -6.36
C GLY A 53 -20.65 -11.01 -7.85
N SER A 54 -19.50 -10.43 -8.21
CA SER A 54 -19.04 -10.19 -9.57
C SER A 54 -17.55 -10.54 -9.71
N SER A 55 -16.99 -10.33 -10.90
CA SER A 55 -15.55 -10.54 -11.15
C SER A 55 -14.78 -9.23 -11.25
N ASP A 56 -13.48 -9.25 -10.95
CA ASP A 56 -12.58 -8.09 -11.12
C ASP A 56 -12.69 -7.51 -12.54
N ALA A 57 -12.74 -8.38 -13.55
CA ALA A 57 -12.91 -8.00 -14.94
C ALA A 57 -14.24 -7.27 -15.19
N SER A 58 -15.30 -7.68 -14.51
CA SER A 58 -16.61 -7.02 -14.57
C SER A 58 -16.59 -5.64 -13.90
N VAL A 59 -15.87 -5.47 -12.78
CA VAL A 59 -15.67 -4.17 -12.14
C VAL A 59 -14.85 -3.22 -13.02
N ILE A 60 -13.80 -3.72 -13.66
CA ILE A 60 -13.01 -2.92 -14.60
C ILE A 60 -13.85 -2.54 -15.83
N ARG A 61 -14.61 -3.49 -16.38
CA ARG A 61 -15.54 -3.22 -17.49
C ARG A 61 -16.59 -2.19 -17.08
N PHE A 62 -17.20 -2.35 -15.91
CA PHE A 62 -18.14 -1.39 -15.34
C PHE A 62 -17.54 0.04 -15.34
N CYS A 63 -16.32 0.21 -14.82
CA CYS A 63 -15.68 1.52 -14.81
C CYS A 63 -15.51 2.10 -16.23
N ARG A 64 -15.09 1.29 -17.21
CA ARG A 64 -14.93 1.71 -18.61
C ARG A 64 -16.26 2.08 -19.27
N ASP A 65 -17.29 1.27 -19.04
CA ASP A 65 -18.64 1.49 -19.58
C ASP A 65 -19.25 2.78 -19.00
N GLN A 66 -18.93 3.12 -17.75
CA GLN A 66 -19.24 4.42 -17.12
C GLN A 66 -18.28 5.55 -17.53
N GLY A 67 -17.37 5.29 -18.47
CA GLY A 67 -16.47 6.30 -19.04
C GLY A 67 -15.31 6.71 -18.14
N TYR A 68 -14.78 5.80 -17.33
CA TYR A 68 -13.56 5.95 -16.53
C TYR A 68 -12.45 5.04 -17.07
N GLU A 69 -11.21 5.55 -17.09
CA GLU A 69 -10.06 4.79 -17.61
C GLU A 69 -9.64 3.63 -16.69
N SER A 70 -9.93 3.73 -15.40
CA SER A 70 -9.58 2.73 -14.39
C SER A 70 -10.50 2.78 -13.18
N PHE A 71 -10.45 1.74 -12.34
CA PHE A 71 -11.14 1.73 -11.05
C PHE A 71 -10.64 2.83 -10.11
N GLN A 72 -9.35 3.18 -10.16
CA GLN A 72 -8.82 4.32 -9.40
C GLN A 72 -9.38 5.65 -9.90
N GLY A 73 -9.51 5.83 -11.22
CA GLY A 73 -10.14 7.01 -11.81
C GLY A 73 -11.62 7.14 -11.40
N PHE A 74 -12.34 6.01 -11.36
CA PHE A 74 -13.71 5.95 -10.84
C PHE A 74 -13.77 6.36 -9.36
N LYS A 75 -12.95 5.76 -8.50
CA LYS A 75 -12.90 6.09 -7.07
C LYS A 75 -12.52 7.55 -6.81
N LEU A 76 -11.62 8.13 -7.62
CA LEU A 76 -11.23 9.54 -7.50
C LEU A 76 -12.40 10.47 -7.78
N ALA A 77 -13.17 10.19 -8.83
CA ALA A 77 -14.37 10.96 -9.14
C ALA A 77 -15.41 10.85 -8.01
N LEU A 78 -15.64 9.63 -7.50
CA LEU A 78 -16.55 9.39 -6.38
C LEU A 78 -16.10 10.13 -5.11
N ALA A 79 -14.80 10.07 -4.78
CA ALA A 79 -14.23 10.76 -3.62
C ALA A 79 -14.40 12.28 -3.73
N THR A 80 -14.23 12.82 -4.95
CA THR A 80 -14.40 14.26 -5.22
C THR A 80 -15.84 14.69 -5.02
N GLU A 81 -16.82 13.91 -5.49
CA GLU A 81 -18.25 14.20 -5.28
C GLU A 81 -18.61 14.17 -3.79
N LEU A 82 -18.21 13.12 -3.07
CA LEU A 82 -18.51 12.97 -1.64
C LEU A 82 -17.89 14.09 -0.80
N ALA A 83 -16.65 14.51 -1.12
CA ALA A 83 -15.97 15.60 -0.41
C ALA A 83 -16.67 16.97 -0.53
N THR A 84 -17.52 17.18 -1.54
CA THR A 84 -18.30 18.42 -1.70
C THR A 84 -19.56 18.48 -0.83
N THR A 85 -19.97 17.34 -0.26
CA THR A 85 -21.26 17.20 0.44
C THR A 85 -21.12 17.29 1.97
N GLU A 86 -19.90 17.17 2.52
CA GLU A 86 -19.68 17.23 3.97
C GLU A 86 -19.58 18.67 4.50
N PRO A 87 -20.43 19.07 5.47
CA PRO A 87 -20.18 20.27 6.26
C PRO A 87 -18.90 20.05 7.07
N ARG A 88 -17.85 20.81 6.75
CA ARG A 88 -16.59 20.78 7.50
C ARG A 88 -16.82 21.41 8.88
N THR A 89 -17.20 20.60 9.87
CA THR A 89 -17.07 21.01 11.26
C THR A 89 -15.58 21.23 11.54
N VAL A 90 -15.23 22.47 11.90
CA VAL A 90 -13.87 22.81 12.30
C VAL A 90 -13.74 22.43 13.77
N PRO A 91 -12.90 21.43 14.13
CA PRO A 91 -12.68 21.10 15.52
C PRO A 91 -12.16 22.34 16.26
N SER A 92 -12.74 22.63 17.43
CA SER A 92 -12.25 23.67 18.33
C SER A 92 -11.12 23.12 19.20
N GLY A 93 -10.13 23.96 19.52
CA GLY A 93 -8.97 23.58 20.35
C GLY A 93 -7.66 24.22 19.88
N LYS A 94 -6.59 24.07 20.66
CA LYS A 94 -5.26 24.65 20.39
C LYS A 94 -4.75 24.37 18.97
N TRP A 95 -5.03 23.18 18.47
CA TRP A 95 -4.58 22.72 17.16
C TRP A 95 -5.66 22.85 16.07
N GLY A 96 -6.88 23.29 16.41
CA GLY A 96 -8.00 23.45 15.49
C GLY A 96 -8.21 22.23 14.60
N ARG A 97 -8.15 22.42 13.28
CA ARG A 97 -8.29 21.37 12.26
C ARG A 97 -7.18 20.32 12.24
N LEU A 98 -6.07 20.56 12.94
CA LEU A 98 -4.98 19.59 13.11
C LEU A 98 -5.19 18.71 14.36
N GLY A 99 -6.21 19.01 15.18
CA GLY A 99 -6.61 18.19 16.31
C GLY A 99 -6.95 16.75 15.88
N GLY A 100 -6.51 15.77 16.68
CA GLY A 100 -6.76 14.36 16.42
C GLY A 100 -5.69 13.65 15.58
N MET A 101 -4.71 14.35 14.99
CA MET A 101 -3.64 13.70 14.22
C MET A 101 -2.81 12.72 15.07
N VAL A 102 -2.56 13.06 16.34
CA VAL A 102 -1.89 12.17 17.31
C VAL A 102 -2.74 10.92 17.57
N GLU A 103 -4.02 11.09 17.90
CA GLU A 103 -4.93 9.97 18.18
C GLU A 103 -5.11 9.06 16.96
N GLN A 104 -5.17 9.62 15.76
CA GLN A 104 -5.20 8.84 14.51
C GLN A 104 -3.93 8.01 14.33
N ALA A 105 -2.76 8.57 14.63
CA ALA A 105 -1.50 7.84 14.56
C ALA A 105 -1.42 6.74 15.62
N VAL A 106 -1.82 7.03 16.87
CA VAL A 106 -1.87 6.04 17.96
C VAL A 106 -2.82 4.91 17.63
N THR A 107 -4.02 5.22 17.13
CA THR A 107 -5.01 4.23 16.70
C THR A 107 -4.44 3.35 15.60
N ALA A 108 -3.83 3.95 14.57
CA ALA A 108 -3.27 3.20 13.46
C ALA A 108 -2.10 2.28 13.88
N LEU A 109 -1.27 2.71 14.84
CA LEU A 109 -0.23 1.87 15.44
C LEU A 109 -0.82 0.67 16.18
N ARG A 110 -1.87 0.87 17.00
CA ARG A 110 -2.55 -0.20 17.76
C ARG A 110 -3.27 -1.19 16.86
N GLU A 111 -3.96 -0.69 15.84
CA GLU A 111 -4.60 -1.54 14.84
C GLU A 111 -3.57 -2.35 14.05
N THR A 112 -2.43 -1.73 13.70
CA THR A 112 -1.33 -2.45 13.02
C THR A 112 -0.77 -3.56 13.90
N GLU A 113 -0.50 -3.28 15.18
CA GLU A 113 -0.09 -4.29 16.16
C GLU A 113 -1.07 -5.46 16.22
N ALA A 114 -2.38 -5.19 16.22
CA ALA A 114 -3.42 -6.22 16.27
C ALA A 114 -3.57 -7.03 14.97
N LEU A 115 -3.19 -6.48 13.82
CA LEU A 115 -3.27 -7.14 12.50
C LEU A 115 -2.05 -8.01 12.19
N LEU A 116 -0.92 -7.78 12.87
CA LEU A 116 0.31 -8.50 12.61
C LEU A 116 0.37 -9.81 13.40
N ASP A 117 0.84 -10.85 12.72
CA ASP A 117 1.22 -12.11 13.34
C ASP A 117 2.71 -12.06 13.75
N PRO A 118 3.03 -12.16 15.06
CA PRO A 118 4.43 -12.17 15.53
C PRO A 118 5.28 -13.29 14.93
N ASP A 119 4.69 -14.46 14.66
CA ASP A 119 5.43 -15.60 14.08
C ASP A 119 5.77 -15.34 12.61
N LEU A 120 4.87 -14.67 11.88
CA LEU A 120 5.14 -14.21 10.53
C LEU A 120 6.23 -13.13 10.49
N ILE A 121 6.22 -12.18 11.44
CA ILE A 121 7.30 -11.18 11.57
C ILE A 121 8.64 -11.87 11.78
N THR A 122 8.70 -12.87 12.66
CA THR A 122 9.91 -13.65 12.93
C THR A 122 10.36 -14.41 11.68
N THR A 123 9.44 -15.08 11.00
CA THR A 123 9.72 -15.80 9.74
C THR A 123 10.29 -14.88 8.66
N VAL A 124 9.72 -13.68 8.50
CA VAL A 124 10.21 -12.71 7.52
C VAL A 124 11.57 -12.14 7.93
N ALA A 125 11.76 -11.83 9.21
CA ALA A 125 13.05 -11.37 9.73
C ALA A 125 14.17 -12.40 9.49
N ASP A 126 13.92 -13.69 9.72
CA ASP A 126 14.87 -14.77 9.47
C ASP A 126 15.20 -14.90 7.98
N ARG A 127 14.19 -14.80 7.10
CA ARG A 127 14.39 -14.78 5.65
C ARG A 127 15.26 -13.60 5.22
N LEU A 128 15.04 -12.42 5.79
CA LEU A 128 15.83 -11.22 5.52
C LEU A 128 17.27 -11.36 6.03
N ALA A 129 17.47 -11.94 7.22
CA ALA A 129 18.78 -12.13 7.81
C ALA A 129 19.68 -13.05 6.97
N ASN A 130 19.08 -14.08 6.36
CA ASN A 130 19.76 -15.07 5.52
C ASN A 130 19.71 -14.74 4.02
N ALA A 131 19.13 -13.60 3.63
CA ALA A 131 19.01 -13.22 2.24
C ALA A 131 20.37 -12.88 1.65
N ARG A 132 20.66 -13.35 0.43
CA ARG A 132 21.88 -12.95 -0.29
C ARG A 132 21.85 -11.46 -0.66
N ARG A 133 20.67 -10.96 -1.01
CA ARG A 133 20.36 -9.53 -1.20
C ARG A 133 18.88 -9.29 -0.99
N VAL A 134 18.54 -8.05 -0.67
CA VAL A 134 17.16 -7.59 -0.50
C VAL A 134 16.86 -6.47 -1.48
N LEU A 135 15.84 -6.66 -2.32
CA LEU A 135 15.28 -5.60 -3.16
C LEU A 135 14.07 -5.00 -2.46
N VAL A 136 14.09 -3.69 -2.22
CA VAL A 136 12.94 -2.95 -1.65
C VAL A 136 12.36 -2.05 -2.72
N LEU A 137 11.05 -2.14 -2.97
CA LEU A 137 10.35 -1.34 -3.97
C LEU A 137 9.13 -0.65 -3.38
N GLY A 138 8.92 0.59 -3.81
CA GLY A 138 7.77 1.40 -3.47
C GLY A 138 7.82 2.70 -4.26
N VAL A 139 6.66 3.17 -4.71
CA VAL A 139 6.56 4.41 -5.52
C VAL A 139 5.72 5.47 -4.80
N GLY A 140 5.93 6.73 -5.15
CA GLY A 140 5.24 7.85 -4.52
C GLY A 140 5.44 7.87 -3.00
N ALA A 141 4.35 8.00 -2.23
CA ALA A 141 4.44 8.01 -0.77
C ALA A 141 4.95 6.68 -0.16
N SER A 142 4.81 5.55 -0.86
CA SER A 142 5.41 4.28 -0.43
C SER A 142 6.92 4.22 -0.64
N ALA A 143 7.49 5.09 -1.48
CA ALA A 143 8.95 5.22 -1.62
C ALA A 143 9.61 5.72 -0.32
N VAL A 144 8.88 6.48 0.52
CA VAL A 144 9.37 6.92 1.82
C VAL A 144 9.59 5.74 2.76
N THR A 145 8.61 4.84 2.86
CA THR A 145 8.73 3.57 3.60
C THR A 145 9.79 2.67 3.01
N MET A 146 9.88 2.58 1.68
CA MET A 146 10.91 1.82 0.97
C MET A 146 12.33 2.31 1.36
N ARG A 147 12.58 3.62 1.32
CA ARG A 147 13.87 4.21 1.73
C ARG A 147 14.15 3.98 3.21
N TYR A 148 13.13 4.10 4.07
CA TYR A 148 13.29 3.84 5.50
C TYR A 148 13.68 2.37 5.78
N MET A 149 13.03 1.43 5.10
CA MET A 149 13.38 0.00 5.13
C MET A 149 14.81 -0.25 4.62
N GLN A 150 15.18 0.33 3.48
CA GLN A 150 16.55 0.22 2.94
C GLN A 150 17.58 0.72 3.96
N TYR A 151 17.34 1.88 4.57
CA TYR A 151 18.19 2.44 5.61
C TYR A 151 18.33 1.47 6.80
N LYS A 152 17.22 0.94 7.33
CA LYS A 152 17.22 0.00 8.45
C LYS A 152 17.99 -1.29 8.14
N LEU A 153 17.77 -1.87 6.96
CA LEU A 153 18.50 -3.05 6.50
C LEU A 153 20.01 -2.76 6.34
N THR A 154 20.36 -1.60 5.77
CA THR A 154 21.77 -1.17 5.66
C THR A 154 22.43 -1.06 7.02
N ARG A 155 21.73 -0.52 8.03
CA ARG A 155 22.23 -0.45 9.42
C ARG A 155 22.50 -1.83 10.02
N LEU A 156 21.76 -2.86 9.61
CA LEU A 156 21.97 -4.26 10.00
C LEU A 156 23.04 -4.98 9.18
N GLY A 157 23.71 -4.29 8.24
CA GLY A 157 24.72 -4.90 7.37
C GLY A 157 24.14 -5.71 6.20
N GLN A 158 22.84 -5.62 5.96
CA GLN A 158 22.17 -6.34 4.86
C GLN A 158 22.44 -5.67 3.51
N ALA A 159 22.62 -6.48 2.47
CA ALA A 159 22.80 -6.03 1.09
C ALA A 159 21.45 -5.59 0.49
N ALA A 160 20.94 -4.44 0.94
CA ALA A 160 19.65 -3.90 0.53
C ALA A 160 19.76 -2.79 -0.53
N VAL A 161 19.00 -2.95 -1.61
CA VAL A 161 18.90 -1.97 -2.70
C VAL A 161 17.45 -1.51 -2.85
N ALA A 162 17.27 -0.23 -3.17
CA ALA A 162 15.97 0.35 -3.43
C ALA A 162 16.00 1.20 -4.70
N HIS A 163 14.94 1.08 -5.50
CA HIS A 163 14.78 1.83 -6.75
C HIS A 163 13.46 2.58 -6.74
N GLU A 164 13.52 3.91 -6.84
CA GLU A 164 12.33 4.75 -7.00
C GLU A 164 11.80 4.75 -8.43
N ASP A 165 12.70 4.56 -9.41
CA ASP A 165 12.33 4.40 -10.80
C ASP A 165 11.69 3.01 -11.00
N ALA A 166 10.45 3.01 -11.47
CA ALA A 166 9.67 1.79 -11.65
C ALA A 166 10.29 0.83 -12.68
N HIS A 167 10.94 1.34 -13.73
CA HIS A 167 11.61 0.50 -14.72
C HIS A 167 12.86 -0.15 -14.13
N MET A 168 13.67 0.62 -13.40
CA MET A 168 14.82 0.09 -12.66
C MET A 168 14.37 -0.95 -11.63
N GLY A 169 13.28 -0.70 -10.92
CA GLY A 169 12.71 -1.64 -9.96
C GLY A 169 12.27 -2.96 -10.62
N ALA A 170 11.60 -2.88 -11.78
CA ALA A 170 11.22 -4.07 -12.54
C ALA A 170 12.43 -4.85 -13.08
N MET A 171 13.45 -4.16 -13.59
CA MET A 171 14.70 -4.81 -14.05
C MET A 171 15.44 -5.49 -12.90
N ALA A 172 15.53 -4.83 -11.74
CA ALA A 172 16.14 -5.40 -10.55
C ALA A 172 15.35 -6.63 -10.06
N ALA A 173 14.02 -6.57 -10.06
CA ALA A 173 13.15 -7.68 -9.66
C ALA A 173 13.31 -8.91 -10.58
N ALA A 174 13.34 -8.69 -11.90
CA ALA A 174 13.56 -9.76 -12.87
C ALA A 174 14.95 -10.40 -12.75
N GLY A 175 15.93 -9.66 -12.23
CA GLY A 175 17.28 -10.15 -12.00
C GLY A 175 17.45 -10.90 -10.68
N LEU A 176 16.42 -11.07 -9.85
CA LEU A 176 16.46 -11.81 -8.59
C LEU A 176 16.72 -13.32 -8.81
N ALA A 177 16.93 -14.05 -7.72
CA ALA A 177 17.15 -15.49 -7.73
C ALA A 177 16.67 -16.13 -6.41
N ALA A 178 16.64 -17.46 -6.37
CA ALA A 178 16.45 -18.21 -5.14
C ALA A 178 17.45 -17.77 -4.04
N GLY A 179 16.95 -17.53 -2.83
CA GLY A 179 17.73 -16.99 -1.71
C GLY A 179 17.78 -15.46 -1.64
N ASP A 180 17.21 -14.75 -2.62
CA ASP A 180 16.96 -13.31 -2.52
C ASP A 180 15.56 -13.04 -1.94
N VAL A 181 15.38 -11.83 -1.37
CA VAL A 181 14.08 -11.37 -0.87
C VAL A 181 13.67 -10.08 -1.58
N ALA A 182 12.40 -9.98 -1.98
CA ALA A 182 11.80 -8.74 -2.50
C ALA A 182 10.77 -8.21 -1.50
N ILE A 183 10.97 -7.01 -0.98
CA ILE A 183 10.00 -6.27 -0.17
C ILE A 183 9.28 -5.26 -1.06
N ILE A 184 7.97 -5.44 -1.24
CA ILE A 184 7.14 -4.58 -2.08
C ILE A 184 6.17 -3.79 -1.20
N VAL A 185 6.36 -2.47 -1.15
CA VAL A 185 5.52 -1.57 -0.37
C VAL A 185 4.48 -0.90 -1.27
N SER A 186 3.20 -1.14 -1.00
CA SER A 186 2.11 -0.45 -1.68
C SER A 186 0.90 -0.36 -0.77
N SER A 187 0.52 0.86 -0.36
CA SER A 187 -0.63 1.04 0.54
C SER A 187 -1.93 0.49 -0.04
N SER A 188 -2.14 0.66 -1.36
CA SER A 188 -3.34 0.17 -2.06
C SER A 188 -3.25 -1.29 -2.49
N GLY A 189 -2.04 -1.87 -2.51
CA GLY A 189 -1.75 -3.17 -3.09
C GLY A 189 -2.16 -3.30 -4.57
N SER A 190 -2.46 -2.19 -5.24
CA SER A 190 -3.04 -2.14 -6.58
C SER A 190 -2.22 -1.30 -7.54
N THR A 191 -1.06 -0.79 -7.10
CA THR A 191 -0.13 -0.06 -7.95
C THR A 191 0.46 -0.99 -9.00
N LEU A 192 0.24 -0.70 -10.29
CA LEU A 192 0.63 -1.59 -11.39
C LEU A 192 2.12 -1.96 -11.36
N ASP A 193 3.00 -0.97 -11.16
CA ASP A 193 4.45 -1.21 -11.11
C ASP A 193 4.86 -2.08 -9.93
N ALA A 194 4.21 -1.92 -8.77
CA ALA A 194 4.47 -2.73 -7.59
C ALA A 194 4.03 -4.19 -7.81
N VAL A 195 2.84 -4.39 -8.37
CA VAL A 195 2.31 -5.72 -8.70
C VAL A 195 3.18 -6.40 -9.75
N ARG A 196 3.62 -5.65 -10.77
CA ARG A 196 4.50 -6.16 -11.82
C ARG A 196 5.85 -6.58 -11.26
N ALA A 197 6.45 -5.77 -10.39
CA ALA A 197 7.72 -6.11 -9.77
C ALA A 197 7.61 -7.31 -8.83
N ALA A 198 6.51 -7.44 -8.07
CA ALA A 198 6.24 -8.61 -7.25
C ALA A 198 6.15 -9.90 -8.10
N GLN A 199 5.43 -9.85 -9.22
CA GLN A 199 5.35 -10.98 -10.15
C GLN A 199 6.73 -11.34 -10.71
N LEU A 200 7.51 -10.36 -11.17
CA LEU A 200 8.85 -10.61 -11.71
C LEU A 200 9.81 -11.22 -10.67
N ALA A 201 9.75 -10.73 -9.43
CA ALA A 201 10.53 -11.28 -8.33
C ALA A 201 10.15 -12.74 -8.02
N ARG A 202 8.85 -13.04 -7.99
CA ARG A 202 8.32 -14.40 -7.82
C ARG A 202 8.77 -15.31 -8.96
N ASP A 203 8.63 -14.87 -10.21
CA ASP A 203 9.02 -15.64 -11.40
C ASP A 203 10.53 -15.96 -11.40
N ALA A 204 11.35 -15.08 -10.81
CA ALA A 204 12.78 -15.26 -10.62
C ALA A 204 13.15 -16.16 -9.42
N GLY A 205 12.16 -16.63 -8.64
CA GLY A 205 12.35 -17.52 -7.49
C GLY A 205 12.71 -16.83 -6.18
N ALA A 206 12.58 -15.49 -6.11
CA ALA A 206 12.79 -14.75 -4.87
C ALA A 206 11.59 -14.92 -3.91
N TYR A 207 11.85 -14.76 -2.61
CA TYR A 207 10.79 -14.71 -1.61
C TYR A 207 10.17 -13.30 -1.59
N VAL A 208 8.88 -13.18 -1.83
CA VAL A 208 8.18 -11.89 -1.98
C VAL A 208 7.41 -11.55 -0.71
N VAL A 209 7.72 -10.40 -0.11
CA VAL A 209 7.04 -9.84 1.06
C VAL A 209 6.29 -8.58 0.63
N ALA A 210 4.97 -8.55 0.85
CA ALA A 210 4.17 -7.35 0.66
C ALA A 210 3.98 -6.60 1.98
N ILE A 211 4.27 -5.30 2.00
CA ILE A 211 3.85 -4.38 3.06
C ILE A 211 2.73 -3.51 2.48
N THR A 212 1.51 -3.67 3.00
CA THR A 212 0.32 -3.04 2.43
C THR A 212 -0.72 -2.70 3.50
N ASN A 213 -1.71 -1.90 3.15
CA ASN A 213 -2.85 -1.57 4.01
C ASN A 213 -4.13 -2.25 3.52
N ARG A 214 -3.99 -3.28 2.67
CA ARG A 214 -5.08 -4.06 2.07
C ARG A 214 -4.82 -5.54 2.26
N SER A 215 -5.69 -6.21 3.01
CA SER A 215 -5.62 -7.66 3.20
C SER A 215 -5.85 -8.41 1.89
N ARG A 216 -6.61 -7.83 0.95
CA ARG A 216 -6.90 -8.42 -0.36
C ARG A 216 -6.66 -7.42 -1.48
N SER A 217 -5.62 -7.68 -2.28
CA SER A 217 -5.24 -6.84 -3.41
C SER A 217 -4.48 -7.64 -4.48
N PRO A 218 -4.30 -7.09 -5.69
CA PRO A 218 -3.45 -7.73 -6.70
C PRO A 218 -2.03 -8.02 -6.21
N LEU A 219 -1.47 -7.17 -5.33
CA LEU A 219 -0.15 -7.39 -4.75
C LEU A 219 -0.13 -8.58 -3.78
N THR A 220 -1.15 -8.74 -2.94
CA THR A 220 -1.16 -9.85 -1.96
C THR A 220 -1.23 -11.21 -2.63
N ALA A 221 -1.87 -11.31 -3.80
CA ALA A 221 -1.85 -12.53 -4.62
C ALA A 221 -0.45 -12.89 -5.16
N GLN A 222 0.46 -11.91 -5.21
CA GLN A 222 1.83 -12.07 -5.69
C GLN A 222 2.87 -12.24 -4.58
N ALA A 223 2.46 -12.18 -3.31
CA ALA A 223 3.36 -12.27 -2.16
C ALA A 223 3.36 -13.66 -1.51
N ASP A 224 4.52 -14.08 -0.99
CA ASP A 224 4.65 -15.27 -0.14
C ASP A 224 4.33 -14.93 1.33
N ALA A 225 4.57 -13.68 1.74
CA ALA A 225 4.16 -13.14 3.03
C ALA A 225 3.52 -11.76 2.88
N VAL A 226 2.45 -11.50 3.64
CA VAL A 226 1.75 -10.21 3.68
C VAL A 226 1.84 -9.65 5.09
N LEU A 227 2.50 -8.50 5.22
CA LEU A 227 2.57 -7.73 6.46
C LEU A 227 1.57 -6.58 6.37
N LEU A 228 0.45 -6.72 7.08
CA LEU A 228 -0.68 -5.82 6.98
C LEU A 228 -0.54 -4.65 7.97
N ALA A 229 -0.51 -3.43 7.43
CA ALA A 229 -0.57 -2.19 8.19
C ALA A 229 -2.00 -1.61 8.19
N ALA A 230 -2.38 -0.91 9.26
CA ALA A 230 -3.70 -0.29 9.39
C ALA A 230 -3.82 1.05 8.66
N ALA A 231 -4.93 1.79 8.82
CA ALA A 231 -5.17 3.09 8.17
C ALA A 231 -5.08 3.04 6.62
N ALA A 232 -5.99 2.27 6.05
CA ALA A 232 -6.25 2.17 4.62
C ALA A 232 -6.47 3.55 3.93
N GLU A 233 -5.66 3.85 2.91
CA GLU A 233 -5.76 5.10 2.14
C GLU A 233 -6.97 5.10 1.19
N THR A 234 -7.58 6.28 1.00
CA THR A 234 -8.53 6.58 -0.08
C THR A 234 -7.83 7.39 -1.18
N PRO A 235 -8.45 7.60 -2.36
CA PRO A 235 -7.82 8.36 -3.43
C PRO A 235 -7.36 9.77 -3.04
N LEU A 236 -8.02 10.42 -2.07
CA LEU A 236 -7.68 11.76 -1.61
C LEU A 236 -6.77 11.78 -0.37
N THR A 237 -6.46 10.62 0.21
CA THR A 237 -5.62 10.51 1.42
C THR A 237 -4.35 9.70 1.18
N GLY A 238 -3.94 9.56 -0.09
CA GLY A 238 -2.67 8.93 -0.44
C GLY A 238 -1.50 9.59 0.28
N GLY A 239 -0.71 8.82 1.03
CA GLY A 239 0.38 9.35 1.83
C GLY A 239 0.02 9.90 3.21
N ALA A 240 -1.21 9.69 3.69
CA ALA A 240 -1.62 10.11 5.02
C ALA A 240 -0.68 9.59 6.12
N PHE A 241 -0.39 10.43 7.11
CA PHE A 241 0.56 10.13 8.19
C PHE A 241 0.21 8.84 8.94
N ALA A 242 -1.07 8.62 9.27
CA ALA A 242 -1.54 7.41 9.94
C ALA A 242 -1.22 6.11 9.14
N SER A 243 -1.30 6.17 7.80
CA SER A 243 -0.93 5.04 6.95
C SER A 243 0.58 4.79 6.95
N LYS A 244 1.40 5.87 6.91
CA LYS A 244 2.86 5.75 6.87
C LYS A 244 3.47 5.35 8.20
N VAL A 245 2.98 5.88 9.31
CA VAL A 245 3.46 5.50 10.64
C VAL A 245 3.15 4.02 10.93
N SER A 246 2.02 3.51 10.44
CA SER A 246 1.68 2.09 10.49
C SER A 246 2.68 1.22 9.71
N GLN A 247 3.04 1.65 8.50
CA GLN A 247 4.08 0.95 7.72
C GLN A 247 5.46 1.04 8.37
N PHE A 248 5.82 2.17 8.99
CA PHE A 248 7.08 2.31 9.71
C PHE A 248 7.14 1.39 10.93
N LEU A 249 6.03 1.17 11.64
CA LEU A 249 5.98 0.19 12.71
C LEU A 249 6.33 -1.22 12.20
N VAL A 250 5.78 -1.64 11.05
CA VAL A 250 6.14 -2.93 10.43
C VAL A 250 7.64 -3.02 10.16
N VAL A 251 8.22 -1.96 9.60
CA VAL A 251 9.68 -1.87 9.32
C VAL A 251 10.49 -1.97 10.62
N ASP A 252 10.10 -1.25 11.67
CA ASP A 252 10.81 -1.24 12.94
C ASP A 252 10.67 -2.56 13.70
N LEU A 253 9.53 -3.24 13.62
CA LEU A 253 9.35 -4.59 14.18
C LEU A 253 10.30 -5.59 13.51
N LEU A 254 10.39 -5.58 12.17
CA LEU A 254 11.36 -6.42 11.45
C LEU A 254 12.80 -6.09 11.85
N PHE A 255 13.14 -4.79 11.91
CA PHE A 255 14.47 -4.35 12.31
C PHE A 255 14.84 -4.81 13.72
N GLU A 256 13.95 -4.61 14.70
CA GLU A 256 14.18 -5.00 16.09
C GLU A 256 14.29 -6.52 16.24
N THR A 257 13.47 -7.28 15.53
CA THR A 257 13.54 -8.76 15.54
C THR A 257 14.90 -9.23 14.99
N MET A 258 15.34 -8.71 13.84
CA MET A 258 16.65 -9.03 13.28
C MET A 258 17.80 -8.62 14.20
N ALA A 259 17.74 -7.41 14.79
CA ALA A 259 18.77 -6.88 15.67
C ALA A 259 18.94 -7.69 16.98
N ARG A 260 17.88 -8.39 17.41
CA ARG A 260 17.88 -9.23 18.61
C ARG A 260 18.31 -10.66 18.35
N ALA A 261 18.09 -11.16 17.14
CA ALA A 261 18.37 -12.55 16.76
C ALA A 261 19.88 -12.86 16.69
N ASP A 262 20.70 -11.91 16.23
CA ASP A 262 22.14 -12.14 15.99
C ASP A 262 23.02 -11.02 16.58
N PRO A 263 23.95 -11.32 17.50
CA PRO A 263 24.94 -10.36 17.99
C PRO A 263 25.73 -9.63 16.89
N ALA A 264 26.01 -10.27 15.75
CA ALA A 264 26.75 -9.66 14.64
C ALA A 264 26.01 -8.45 14.04
N THR A 265 24.68 -8.41 14.14
CA THR A 265 23.89 -7.24 13.71
C THR A 265 24.19 -6.01 14.57
N ARG A 266 24.51 -6.18 15.85
CA ARG A 266 24.91 -5.06 16.74
C ARG A 266 26.26 -4.49 16.32
N ASP A 267 27.20 -5.35 15.93
CA ASP A 267 28.49 -4.93 15.39
C ASP A 267 28.32 -4.18 14.06
N ALA A 268 27.42 -4.65 13.19
CA ALA A 268 27.05 -3.94 11.96
C ALA A 268 26.45 -2.55 12.24
N ILE A 269 25.54 -2.45 13.21
CA ILE A 269 24.93 -1.17 13.65
C ILE A 269 26.00 -0.20 14.16
N ALA A 270 26.99 -0.70 14.92
CA ALA A 270 28.09 0.10 15.45
C ALA A 270 29.08 0.51 14.34
N ASN A 271 29.42 -0.39 13.43
CA ASN A 271 30.27 -0.12 12.27
C ASN A 271 29.68 0.96 11.36
N THR A 272 28.39 0.82 11.02
CA THR A 272 27.70 1.82 10.18
C THR A 272 27.61 3.18 10.88
N ALA A 273 27.38 3.22 12.19
CA ALA A 273 27.39 4.48 12.95
C ALA A 273 28.78 5.14 12.94
N ARG A 274 29.86 4.37 13.16
CA ARG A 274 31.24 4.88 13.12
C ARG A 274 31.62 5.43 11.75
N SER A 275 31.13 4.82 10.67
CA SER A 275 31.47 5.23 9.29
C SER A 275 31.03 6.64 8.88
N VAL A 276 30.16 7.26 9.68
CA VAL A 276 29.64 8.62 9.45
C VAL A 276 29.90 9.56 10.64
N ALA A 277 30.58 9.08 11.68
CA ALA A 277 30.81 9.84 12.92
C ALA A 277 31.78 11.02 12.70
N ASP A 278 32.69 10.91 11.73
CA ASP A 278 33.61 11.96 11.31
C ASP A 278 32.93 13.06 10.46
N ARG A 279 31.64 12.92 10.18
CA ARG A 279 30.83 13.89 9.42
C ARG A 279 29.87 14.71 10.29
N GLY A 280 29.92 14.54 11.61
CA GLY A 280 29.21 15.40 12.56
C GLY A 280 30.08 16.57 13.03
N TYR A 281 29.46 17.72 13.28
CA TYR A 281 30.08 18.81 14.06
C TYR A 281 30.06 18.50 15.55
#